data_AF-A0A7W6DB21-F1
#
_entry.id   AF-A0A7W6DB21-F1
#
_cell.length_a   1.000
_cell.length_b   1.000
_cell.length_c   1.000
_cell.angle_alpha   90.00
_cell.angle_beta   90.00
_cell.angle_gamma   90.00
#
_symmetry.space_group_name_H-M   'P 1'
#
loop_
_entity.id
_entity.type
_entity.pdbx_description
1 polymer ?
#
loop_
_entity_poly.entity_id
_entity_poly.type
_entity_poly.pdbx_seq_one_letter_code
_entity_poly.pdbx_strand_id
1 'polypeptide(L)'
;MIKRRGMLVAGAAAMVLSIATPVAAQTPNKVIGTWQMTAATVEVNGTTSLPYGPEPQGKLVFTSDMHFAEFLHDPRIPRFKSNERGGGSNEENRAVSAACDIPCSAD
;
A
#
# COMPACT_ATOMS: atom_id res chain seq x y z
N MET A 1 16.20 72.39 49.80
CA MET A 1 16.90 71.83 48.63
C MET A 1 17.18 70.36 48.86
N ILE A 2 16.77 69.50 47.92
CA ILE A 2 17.47 68.30 47.36
C ILE A 2 16.41 67.31 46.84
N LYS A 3 16.22 67.33 45.52
CA LYS A 3 15.42 66.40 44.72
C LYS A 3 16.18 65.08 44.57
N ARG A 4 15.55 63.93 44.82
CA ARG A 4 16.08 62.61 44.41
C ARG A 4 15.34 62.14 43.16
N ARG A 5 16.10 62.06 42.05
CA ARG A 5 15.72 61.47 40.76
C ARG A 5 16.21 60.02 40.70
N GLY A 6 15.50 59.19 39.93
CA GLY A 6 15.90 57.83 39.52
C GLY A 6 15.14 56.76 40.32
N MET A 7 14.57 55.71 39.72
CA MET A 7 15.10 54.93 38.62
C MET A 7 13.92 54.29 37.84
N LEU A 8 13.95 54.40 36.51
CA LEU A 8 13.10 53.60 35.62
C LEU A 8 13.55 52.14 35.74
N VAL A 9 12.62 51.23 36.02
CA VAL A 9 12.82 49.79 35.77
C VAL A 9 11.89 49.43 34.61
N ALA A 10 12.47 49.42 33.42
CA ALA A 10 11.83 48.86 32.24
C ALA A 10 11.81 47.33 32.40
N GLY A 11 10.66 46.77 32.79
CA GLY A 11 10.46 45.33 32.82
C GLY A 11 10.34 44.79 31.41
N ALA A 12 11.36 44.08 30.94
CA ALA A 12 11.31 43.32 29.69
C ALA A 12 10.48 42.05 29.92
N ALA A 13 9.22 42.06 29.47
CA ALA A 13 8.40 40.85 29.40
C ALA A 13 8.81 40.05 28.14
N ALA A 14 9.59 38.98 28.33
CA ALA A 14 9.90 38.03 27.27
C ALA A 14 8.66 37.16 26.99
N MET A 15 7.95 37.47 25.89
CA MET A 15 6.80 36.71 25.43
C MET A 15 7.28 35.45 24.70
N VAL A 16 7.14 34.28 25.33
CA VAL A 16 7.43 32.98 24.72
C VAL A 16 6.32 32.67 23.71
N LEU A 17 6.58 32.90 22.43
CA LEU A 17 5.67 32.55 21.35
C LEU A 17 5.77 31.04 21.10
N SER A 18 4.82 30.28 21.65
CA SER A 18 4.68 28.85 21.36
C SER A 18 4.20 28.68 19.93
N ILE A 19 5.09 28.21 19.05
CA ILE A 19 4.75 27.89 17.66
C ILE A 19 3.95 26.58 17.69
N ALA A 20 2.62 26.67 17.70
CA ALA A 20 1.78 25.50 17.51
C ALA A 20 1.92 25.04 16.07
N THR A 21 2.67 23.95 15.84
CA THR A 21 2.66 23.28 14.53
C THR A 21 1.27 22.65 14.33
N PRO A 22 0.61 22.90 13.18
CA PRO A 22 -0.63 22.22 12.90
C PRO A 22 -0.33 20.72 12.76
N VAL A 23 -0.95 19.91 13.63
CA VAL A 23 -1.00 18.46 13.44
C VAL A 23 -1.82 18.25 12.18
N ALA A 24 -1.17 17.83 11.08
CA ALA A 24 -1.89 17.50 9.85
C ALA A 24 -2.88 16.38 10.15
N ALA A 25 -4.18 16.69 10.09
CA ALA A 25 -5.22 15.69 10.20
C ALA A 25 -5.02 14.68 9.05
N GLN A 26 -4.77 13.42 9.37
CA GLN A 26 -4.65 12.39 8.34
C GLN A 26 -6.00 12.23 7.64
N THR A 27 -5.99 12.29 6.31
CA THR A 27 -7.18 12.01 5.51
C THR A 27 -7.70 10.62 5.87
N PRO A 28 -9.00 10.45 6.18
CA PRO A 28 -9.54 9.15 6.54
C PRO A 28 -9.31 8.14 5.43
N ASN A 29 -8.71 6.99 5.74
CA ASN A 29 -8.54 5.91 4.77
C ASN A 29 -9.92 5.38 4.34
N LYS A 30 -10.24 5.58 3.06
CA LYS A 30 -11.55 5.25 2.47
C LYS A 30 -11.63 3.83 1.89
N VAL A 31 -10.53 3.09 1.89
CA VAL A 31 -10.42 1.77 1.24
C VAL A 31 -10.23 0.62 2.25
N ILE A 32 -10.13 0.93 3.55
CA ILE A 32 -10.02 -0.08 4.63
C ILE A 32 -11.08 -1.16 4.44
N GLY A 33 -10.64 -2.41 4.42
CA GLY A 33 -11.53 -3.56 4.35
C GLY A 33 -10.98 -4.71 3.53
N THR A 34 -11.84 -5.70 3.32
CA THR A 34 -11.56 -6.86 2.47
C THR A 34 -12.45 -6.83 1.25
N TRP A 35 -11.82 -6.79 0.09
CA TRP A 35 -12.47 -6.67 -1.21
C TRP A 35 -12.42 -8.01 -1.94
N GLN A 36 -13.48 -8.30 -2.69
CA GLN A 36 -13.54 -9.45 -3.60
C GLN A 36 -13.09 -8.98 -4.99
N MET A 37 -12.18 -9.72 -5.61
CA MET A 37 -11.81 -9.46 -6.99
C MET A 37 -12.96 -9.86 -7.93
N THR A 38 -13.26 -9.00 -8.91
CA THR A 38 -14.27 -9.23 -9.95
C THR A 38 -13.65 -9.42 -11.33
N ALA A 39 -12.52 -8.77 -11.61
CA ALA A 39 -11.79 -8.87 -12.87
C ALA A 39 -10.34 -8.45 -12.66
N ALA A 40 -9.44 -8.92 -13.53
CA ALA A 40 -8.05 -8.49 -13.59
C ALA A 40 -7.61 -8.43 -15.05
N THR A 41 -7.08 -7.29 -15.47
CA THR A 41 -6.54 -7.06 -16.81
C THR A 41 -5.14 -6.47 -16.68
N VAL A 42 -4.23 -6.92 -17.54
CA VAL A 42 -2.89 -6.35 -17.66
C VAL A 42 -2.73 -5.84 -19.08
N GLU A 43 -2.30 -4.60 -19.23
CA GLU A 43 -1.99 -4.02 -20.54
C GLU A 43 -0.47 -3.87 -20.68
N VAL A 44 0.10 -4.48 -21.72
CA VAL A 44 1.52 -4.35 -22.08
C VAL A 44 1.61 -4.08 -23.57
N ASN A 45 2.26 -2.99 -23.96
CA ASN A 45 2.48 -2.61 -25.35
C ASN A 45 1.18 -2.59 -26.20
N GLY A 46 0.09 -2.09 -25.62
CA GLY A 46 -1.23 -2.03 -26.28
C GLY A 46 -1.96 -3.37 -26.38
N THR A 47 -1.42 -4.44 -25.79
CA THR A 47 -2.09 -5.74 -25.69
C THR A 47 -2.64 -5.91 -24.29
N THR A 48 -3.96 -6.11 -24.18
CA THR A 48 -4.62 -6.48 -22.93
C THR A 48 -4.69 -7.99 -22.76
N SER A 49 -4.31 -8.49 -21.58
CA SER A 49 -4.42 -9.90 -21.20
C SER A 49 -5.16 -10.06 -19.87
N LEU A 50 -5.62 -11.29 -19.61
CA LEU A 50 -6.30 -11.68 -18.38
C LEU A 50 -5.39 -12.61 -17.57
N PRO A 51 -4.51 -12.09 -16.70
CA PRO A 51 -3.47 -12.88 -16.04
C PRO A 51 -4.02 -14.02 -15.16
N TYR A 52 -5.27 -13.90 -14.71
CA TYR A 52 -5.94 -14.88 -13.86
C TYR A 52 -7.21 -15.46 -14.51
N GLY A 53 -7.34 -15.31 -15.83
CA GLY A 53 -8.51 -15.75 -16.58
C GLY A 53 -9.72 -14.80 -16.49
N PRO A 54 -10.84 -15.18 -17.14
CA PRO A 54 -12.05 -14.35 -17.22
C PRO A 54 -12.85 -14.31 -15.92
N GLU A 55 -12.66 -15.30 -15.04
CA GLU A 55 -13.39 -15.42 -13.76
C GLU A 55 -12.39 -15.59 -12.62
N PRO A 56 -11.60 -14.55 -12.32
CA PRO A 56 -10.50 -14.72 -11.40
C PRO A 56 -11.01 -14.72 -9.94
N GLN A 57 -10.30 -15.41 -9.06
CA GLN A 57 -10.65 -15.46 -7.64
C GLN A 57 -9.57 -14.84 -6.79
N GLY A 58 -9.99 -14.11 -5.77
CA GLY A 58 -9.04 -13.47 -4.88
C GLY A 58 -9.64 -12.49 -3.90
N LYS A 59 -8.79 -12.05 -2.98
CA LYS A 59 -9.10 -11.02 -1.98
C LYS A 59 -8.01 -9.97 -1.96
N LEU A 60 -8.42 -8.71 -1.81
CA LEU A 60 -7.54 -7.60 -1.49
C LEU A 60 -7.88 -7.12 -0.08
N VAL A 61 -6.86 -6.90 0.76
CA VAL A 61 -7.02 -6.43 2.12
C VAL A 61 -6.28 -5.12 2.26
N PHE A 62 -6.99 -4.04 2.62
CA PHE A 62 -6.41 -2.75 2.99
C PHE A 62 -6.54 -2.56 4.50
N THR A 63 -5.42 -2.33 5.17
CA THR A 63 -5.38 -2.12 6.61
C THR A 63 -5.54 -0.64 6.96
N SER A 64 -5.85 -0.37 8.23
CA SER A 64 -6.00 1.01 8.73
C SER A 64 -4.70 1.81 8.67
N ASP A 65 -3.55 1.15 8.76
CA ASP A 65 -2.21 1.74 8.74
C ASP A 65 -1.58 1.75 7.33
N MET A 66 -2.41 1.68 6.28
CA MET A 66 -2.01 1.84 4.88
C MET A 66 -1.14 0.70 4.31
N HIS A 67 -1.18 -0.49 4.91
CA HIS A 67 -0.68 -1.70 4.26
C HIS A 67 -1.74 -2.32 3.37
N PHE A 68 -1.30 -3.05 2.35
CA PHE A 68 -2.18 -3.86 1.53
C PHE A 68 -1.59 -5.26 1.31
N ALA A 69 -2.48 -6.24 1.20
CA ALA A 69 -2.16 -7.60 0.82
C ALA A 69 -3.16 -8.08 -0.24
N GLU A 70 -2.66 -8.86 -1.19
CA GLU A 70 -3.44 -9.32 -2.33
C GLU A 70 -3.19 -10.82 -2.55
N PHE A 71 -4.26 -11.56 -2.79
CA PHE A 71 -4.23 -12.99 -3.10
C PHE A 71 -5.08 -13.21 -4.34
N LEU A 72 -4.45 -13.40 -5.50
CA LEU A 72 -5.12 -13.61 -6.77
C LEU A 72 -4.70 -14.96 -7.36
N HIS A 73 -5.66 -15.66 -7.96
CA HIS A 73 -5.38 -16.88 -8.70
C HIS A 73 -6.44 -17.14 -9.76
N ASP A 74 -6.05 -17.91 -10.77
CA ASP A 74 -6.97 -18.50 -11.72
C ASP A 74 -7.54 -19.80 -11.12
N PRO A 75 -8.86 -19.86 -10.82
CA PRO A 75 -9.46 -21.05 -10.22
C PRO A 75 -9.51 -22.27 -11.15
N ARG A 76 -9.21 -22.09 -12.45
CA ARG A 76 -9.19 -23.17 -13.45
C ARG A 76 -7.92 -24.00 -13.39
N ILE A 77 -6.87 -23.51 -12.72
CA ILE A 77 -5.61 -24.24 -12.57
C ILE A 77 -5.84 -25.42 -11.59
N PRO A 78 -5.56 -26.67 -12.01
CA PRO A 78 -5.74 -27.83 -11.14
C PRO A 78 -4.87 -27.77 -9.88
N ARG A 79 -5.35 -28.39 -8.79
CA ARG A 79 -4.54 -28.59 -7.58
C ARG A 79 -3.33 -29.45 -7.88
N PHE A 80 -2.23 -29.17 -7.17
CA PHE A 80 -1.02 -29.97 -7.26
C PHE A 80 -1.27 -31.38 -6.75
N LYS A 81 -0.80 -32.39 -7.48
CA LYS A 81 -1.00 -33.80 -7.18
C LYS A 81 -0.35 -34.21 -5.86
N SER A 82 0.80 -33.63 -5.54
CA SER A 82 1.55 -33.96 -4.32
C SER A 82 0.79 -33.61 -3.04
N ASN A 83 -0.08 -32.59 -3.09
CA ASN A 83 -0.75 -32.01 -1.92
C ASN A 83 0.23 -31.58 -0.79
N GLU A 84 1.51 -31.40 -1.13
CA GLU A 84 2.58 -30.99 -0.22
C GLU A 84 3.06 -29.59 -0.59
N ARG A 85 3.29 -28.74 0.41
CA ARG A 85 3.80 -27.38 0.16
C ARG A 85 5.20 -27.47 -0.45
N GLY A 86 5.34 -26.92 -1.66
CA GLY A 86 6.61 -26.97 -2.40
C GLY A 86 6.87 -28.31 -3.10
N GLY A 87 5.94 -29.27 -3.04
CA GLY A 87 6.04 -30.55 -3.75
C GLY A 87 5.51 -30.53 -5.18
N GLY A 88 5.31 -29.35 -5.78
CA GLY A 88 4.83 -29.24 -7.16
C GLY A 88 5.89 -29.67 -8.15
N SER A 89 5.49 -30.43 -9.17
CA SER A 89 6.36 -30.70 -10.32
C SER A 89 6.69 -29.40 -11.08
N ASN A 90 7.74 -29.43 -11.90
CA ASN A 90 8.10 -28.28 -12.74
C ASN A 90 6.93 -27.83 -13.63
N GLU A 91 6.15 -28.77 -14.15
CA GLU A 91 4.99 -28.49 -14.99
C GLU A 91 3.88 -27.79 -14.19
N GLU A 92 3.54 -28.33 -13.02
CA GLU A 92 2.54 -27.73 -12.12
C GLU A 92 2.95 -26.33 -11.64
N ASN A 93 4.24 -26.15 -11.32
CA ASN A 93 4.78 -24.85 -10.92
C ASN A 93 4.70 -23.83 -12.06
N ARG A 94 5.07 -24.22 -13.29
CA ARG A 94 4.94 -23.33 -14.46
C ARG A 94 3.49 -22.95 -14.73
N ALA A 95 2.56 -23.88 -14.64
CA ALA A 95 1.14 -23.59 -14.86
C ALA A 95 0.60 -22.52 -13.89
N VAL A 96 1.06 -22.52 -12.62
CA VAL A 96 0.69 -21.49 -11.63
C VAL A 96 1.48 -20.19 -11.83
N SER A 97 2.74 -20.26 -12.25
CA SER A 97 3.62 -19.10 -12.43
C SER A 97 3.51 -18.42 -13.80
N ALA A 98 2.67 -18.90 -14.72
CA ALA A 98 2.51 -18.37 -16.09
C ALA A 98 1.88 -16.95 -16.16
N ALA A 99 2.11 -16.12 -15.17
CA ALA A 99 1.98 -14.66 -15.23
C ALA A 99 3.19 -13.98 -15.89
N CYS A 100 4.17 -14.73 -16.42
CA CYS A 100 5.35 -14.19 -17.09
C CYS A 100 5.46 -14.66 -18.55
N ASP A 101 4.47 -14.27 -19.38
CA ASP A 101 4.69 -14.04 -20.81
C ASP A 101 5.09 -12.56 -21.08
N ILE A 102 5.31 -11.77 -20.02
CA ILE A 102 6.06 -10.53 -20.14
C ILE A 102 7.52 -10.98 -20.33
N PRO A 103 8.16 -10.72 -21.48
CA PRO A 103 9.59 -10.97 -21.58
C PRO A 103 10.24 -10.18 -20.45
N CYS A 104 10.90 -10.87 -19.52
CA CYS A 104 11.89 -10.22 -18.67
C CYS A 104 12.81 -9.48 -19.64
N SER A 105 12.69 -8.16 -19.72
CA SER A 105 13.59 -7.33 -20.50
C SER A 105 14.98 -7.66 -19.99
N ALA A 106 15.73 -8.42 -20.80
CA ALA A 106 17.14 -8.63 -20.61
C ALA A 106 17.82 -7.32 -21.00
N ASP A 107 17.90 -6.41 -20.04
CA ASP A 107 18.90 -5.36 -20.00
C ASP A 107 20.04 -5.81 -19.08
#